data_AF-A0A4Y2K4B2-F1
#
_entry.id   AF-A0A4Y2K4B2-F1
#
_cell.length_a   1.000
_cell.length_b   1.000
_cell.length_c   1.000
_cell.angle_alpha   90.00
_cell.angle_beta   90.00
_cell.angle_gamma   90.00
#
_symmetry.space_group_name_H-M   'P 1'
#
loop_
_entity.id
_entity.type
_entity.pdbx_description
1 polymer ?
#
loop_
_entity_poly.entity_id
_entity_poly.type
_entity_poly.pdbx_seq_one_letter_code
_entity_poly.pdbx_strand_id
1 'polypeptide(L)'
;MDCPSFLRVSVVLIKDLKVCRKADGSLELSGIQRRFLGTILESMKMPFQLVIAEDREWGRLLPNGNCTGMIGKIHTGAADIADSYIGKTEQ
;
A
#
# COMPACT_ATOMS: atom_id res chain seq x y z
N MET A 1 -6.15 -18.21 14.77
CA MET A 1 -5.79 -17.31 13.67
C MET A 1 -4.91 -16.26 14.31
N ASP A 2 -3.60 -16.33 14.07
CA ASP A 2 -2.65 -15.43 14.71
C ASP A 2 -2.75 -14.05 14.06
N CYS A 3 -2.87 -13.01 14.90
CA CYS A 3 -2.89 -11.64 14.40
C CYS A 3 -1.48 -11.27 13.92
N PRO A 4 -1.30 -10.79 12.68
CA PRO A 4 0.01 -10.44 12.17
C PRO A 4 0.65 -9.35 13.04
N SER A 5 1.96 -9.46 13.26
CA SER A 5 2.72 -8.52 14.08
C SER A 5 2.99 -7.19 13.38
N PHE A 6 2.76 -7.10 12.07
CA PHE A 6 2.84 -5.90 11.26
C PHE A 6 1.92 -5.99 10.04
N LEU A 7 1.53 -4.83 9.50
CA LEU A 7 0.68 -4.72 8.31
C LEU A 7 1.50 -4.34 7.08
N ARG A 8 1.35 -5.06 5.97
CA ARG A 8 1.96 -4.71 4.67
C ARG A 8 0.98 -3.89 3.86
N VAL A 9 1.32 -2.64 3.60
CA VAL A 9 0.47 -1.69 2.89
C VAL A 9 1.04 -1.43 1.51
N SER A 10 0.31 -1.84 0.47
CA SER A 10 0.68 -1.53 -0.91
C SER A 10 0.32 -0.10 -1.29
N VAL A 11 1.25 0.59 -1.95
CA VAL A 11 1.10 1.98 -2.37
C VAL A 11 1.63 2.19 -3.79
N VAL A 12 1.07 3.18 -4.49
CA VAL A 12 1.50 3.62 -5.81
C VAL A 12 2.08 5.02 -5.70
N LEU A 13 3.32 5.20 -6.17
CA LEU A 13 3.98 6.50 -6.13
C LEU A 13 3.38 7.41 -7.20
N ILE A 14 2.49 8.31 -6.77
CA ILE A 14 1.93 9.37 -7.59
C ILE A 14 2.42 10.73 -7.08
N LYS A 15 2.20 11.80 -7.85
CA LYS A 15 2.73 13.15 -7.57
C LYS A 15 2.44 13.64 -6.15
N ASP A 16 1.27 13.33 -5.62
CA ASP A 16 0.82 13.79 -4.30
C ASP A 16 1.11 12.77 -3.18
N LEU A 17 1.54 11.54 -3.53
CA LEU A 17 1.98 10.53 -2.59
C LEU A 17 3.51 10.48 -2.54
N LYS A 18 4.07 11.20 -1.57
CA LYS A 18 5.52 11.23 -1.35
C LYS A 18 5.92 10.21 -0.28
N VAL A 19 6.89 9.36 -0.61
CA VAL A 19 7.53 8.45 0.34
C VAL A 19 8.90 9.00 0.70
N CYS A 20 9.17 9.17 1.99
CA CYS A 20 10.47 9.54 2.51
C CYS A 20 11.21 8.28 2.98
N ARG A 21 12.51 8.20 2.68
CA ARG A 21 13.37 7.17 3.25
C ARG A 21 14.01 7.72 4.53
N LYS A 22 13.85 7.01 5.64
CA LYS A 22 14.51 7.33 6.91
C LYS A 22 15.98 6.92 6.87
N ALA A 23 16.75 7.43 7.84
CA ALA A 23 18.18 7.11 7.99
C ALA A 23 18.46 5.60 8.19
N ASP A 24 17.50 4.86 8.75
CA ASP A 24 17.54 3.41 8.94
C ASP A 24 17.13 2.60 7.70
N GLY A 25 16.81 3.27 6.58
CA GLY A 25 16.38 2.64 5.34
C GLY A 25 14.88 2.32 5.25
N SER A 26 14.12 2.51 6.33
CA SER A 26 12.67 2.34 6.31
C SER A 26 11.99 3.42 5.46
N LEU A 27 10.86 3.05 4.87
CA LEU A 27 10.05 3.95 4.05
C LEU A 27 8.88 4.47 4.87
N GLU A 28 8.67 5.78 4.84
CA GLU A 28 7.57 6.45 5.51
C GLU A 28 6.73 7.24 4.51
N LEU A 29 5.42 7.20 4.66
CA LEU A 29 4.54 8.11 3.92
C LEU A 29 4.77 9.54 4.37
N SER A 30 4.48 10.51 3.51
CA SER A 30 4.43 11.93 3.88
C SER A 30 3.15 12.58 3.34
N GLY A 31 2.91 13.84 3.72
CA GLY A 31 1.72 14.57 3.31
C GLY A 31 0.43 14.05 3.96
N ILE A 32 -0.70 14.16 3.25
CA ILE A 32 -2.02 13.88 3.80
C ILE A 32 -2.25 12.37 4.02
N GLN A 33 -1.73 11.51 3.13
CA GLN A 33 -1.79 10.06 3.34
C GLN A 33 -1.06 9.61 4.61
N ARG A 34 0.10 10.20 4.93
CA ARG A 34 0.77 9.91 6.21
C ARG A 34 -0.16 10.19 7.38
N ARG A 35 -0.87 11.32 7.36
CA ARG A 35 -1.77 11.69 8.44
C ARG A 35 -2.95 10.74 8.52
N PHE A 36 -3.56 10.41 7.39
CA PHE A 36 -4.72 9.52 7.33
C PHE A 36 -4.36 8.09 7.75
N LEU A 37 -3.46 7.44 7.01
CA LEU A 37 -3.06 6.06 7.29
C LEU A 37 -2.33 5.97 8.63
N GLY A 38 -1.47 6.94 8.96
CA GLY A 38 -0.78 6.99 10.25
C GLY A 38 -1.77 7.01 11.43
N THR A 39 -2.84 7.81 11.36
CA THR A 39 -3.87 7.82 12.43
C THR A 39 -4.53 6.45 12.61
N ILE A 40 -4.87 5.78 11.51
CA ILE A 40 -5.49 4.45 11.55
C ILE A 40 -4.52 3.45 12.19
N LEU A 41 -3.27 3.40 11.73
CA LEU A 41 -2.30 2.42 12.17
C LEU A 41 -1.81 2.66 13.61
N GLU A 42 -1.66 3.93 14.01
CA GLU A 42 -1.40 4.31 15.41
C GLU A 42 -2.54 3.86 16.33
N SER A 43 -3.79 4.02 15.90
CA SER A 43 -4.95 3.57 16.68
C SER A 43 -5.00 2.04 16.82
N MET A 44 -4.58 1.32 15.80
CA MET A 44 -4.46 -0.14 15.81
C MET A 44 -3.24 -0.64 16.60
N LYS A 45 -2.34 0.26 17.00
CA LYS A 45 -1.05 -0.05 17.63
C LYS A 45 -0.24 -1.09 16.85
N MET A 46 -0.37 -1.06 15.53
CA MET A 46 0.24 -2.05 14.64
C MET A 46 1.32 -1.38 13.79
N PRO A 47 2.58 -1.86 13.81
CA PRO A 47 3.59 -1.37 12.90
C PRO A 47 3.24 -1.77 11.46
N PHE A 48 3.76 -1.04 10.48
CA PHE A 48 3.48 -1.32 9.08
C PHE A 48 4.73 -1.22 8.21
N GLN A 49 4.65 -1.85 7.05
CA GLN A 49 5.67 -1.81 6.00
C GLN A 49 5.04 -1.41 4.69
N LEU A 50 5.70 -0.53 3.94
CA LEU A 50 5.25 -0.11 2.62
C LEU A 50 5.73 -1.08 1.55
N VAL A 51 4.80 -1.51 0.69
CA VAL A 51 5.05 -2.32 -0.50
C VAL A 51 4.76 -1.49 -1.73
N ILE A 52 5.80 -0.90 -2.33
CA ILE A 52 5.64 -0.03 -3.48
C ILE A 52 5.31 -0.87 -4.73
N ALA A 53 4.23 -0.52 -5.43
CA ALA A 53 3.96 -1.05 -6.78
C ALA A 53 4.95 -0.44 -7.78
N GLU A 54 5.83 -1.28 -8.32
CA GLU A 54 6.98 -0.83 -9.11
C GLU A 54 6.59 -0.37 -10.52
N ASP A 55 5.51 -0.92 -11.06
CA ASP A 55 4.92 -0.56 -12.36
C ASP A 55 4.15 0.77 -12.33
N ARG A 56 3.99 1.37 -11.14
CA ARG A 56 3.24 2.62 -10.90
C ARG A 56 1.76 2.54 -11.31
N GLU A 57 1.17 1.35 -11.30
CA GLU A 57 -0.24 1.14 -11.59
C GLU A 57 -1.03 0.92 -10.29
N TRP A 58 -2.29 1.38 -10.26
CA TRP A 58 -3.24 0.95 -9.22
C TRP A 58 -3.55 -0.54 -9.41
N GLY A 59 -3.85 -0.91 -10.65
CA GLY A 59 -4.00 -2.28 -11.11
C GLY A 59 -4.58 -2.30 -12.51
N ARG A 60 -4.13 -3.26 -13.31
CA ARG A 60 -4.68 -3.61 -14.62
C ARG A 60 -4.95 -5.10 -14.64
N LEU A 61 -6.19 -5.47 -14.95
CA LEU A 61 -6.56 -6.86 -15.14
C LEU A 61 -5.89 -7.38 -16.42
N LEU A 62 -5.16 -8.47 -16.29
CA LEU A 62 -4.49 -9.16 -17.38
C LEU A 62 -5.40 -10.26 -17.94
N PRO A 63 -5.18 -10.72 -19.19
CA PRO A 63 -5.99 -11.78 -19.80
C PRO A 63 -6.01 -13.11 -19.04
N ASN A 64 -5.00 -13.35 -18.18
CA ASN A 64 -4.90 -14.54 -17.34
C ASN A 64 -5.65 -14.41 -16.00
N GLY A 65 -6.42 -13.34 -15.79
CA GLY A 65 -7.15 -13.08 -14.55
C GLY A 65 -6.32 -12.50 -13.41
N ASN A 66 -5.00 -12.34 -13.57
CA ASN A 66 -4.17 -11.64 -12.59
C ASN A 66 -4.30 -10.13 -12.74
N CYS A 67 -4.07 -9.41 -11.64
CA CYS A 67 -3.98 -7.94 -11.66
C CYS A 67 -2.52 -7.51 -11.47
N THR A 68 -2.13 -6.41 -12.11
CA THR A 68 -0.85 -5.72 -11.88
C THR A 68 -0.94 -4.71 -10.72
N GLY A 69 0.10 -3.92 -10.49
CA GLY A 69 0.03 -2.78 -9.59
C GLY A 69 -0.20 -3.14 -8.13
N MET A 70 -0.72 -2.16 -7.39
CA MET A 70 -1.05 -2.35 -5.97
C MET A 70 -2.04 -3.49 -5.76
N ILE A 71 -3.08 -3.57 -6.59
CA ILE A 71 -4.08 -4.64 -6.49
C ILE A 71 -3.46 -6.01 -6.77
N GLY A 72 -2.50 -6.09 -7.68
CA GLY A 72 -1.69 -7.30 -7.91
C GLY A 72 -0.90 -7.73 -6.69
N LYS A 73 -0.34 -6.79 -5.91
CA LYS A 73 0.37 -7.11 -4.65
C LYS A 73 -0.58 -7.73 -3.62
N ILE A 74 -1.84 -7.32 -3.57
CA ILE A 74 -2.87 -7.95 -2.73
C ILE A 74 -3.20 -9.35 -3.24
N HIS A 75 -3.48 -9.49 -4.53
CA HIS A 75 -3.87 -10.76 -5.15
C HIS A 75 -2.79 -11.85 -4.97
N THR A 76 -1.51 -11.46 -4.99
CA THR A 76 -0.36 -12.37 -4.81
C THR A 76 0.02 -12.59 -3.34
N GLY A 77 -0.67 -11.96 -2.39
CA GLY A 77 -0.37 -12.05 -0.96
C GLY A 77 0.90 -11.31 -0.54
N ALA A 78 1.48 -10.48 -1.40
CA ALA A 78 2.65 -9.65 -1.12
C ALA A 78 2.33 -8.45 -0.21
N ALA A 79 1.07 -8.01 -0.19
CA ALA A 79 0.55 -6.98 0.71
C ALA A 79 -0.81 -7.40 1.29
N ASP A 80 -1.17 -6.82 2.44
CA ASP A 80 -2.40 -7.14 3.18
C ASP A 80 -3.53 -6.16 2.83
N ILE A 81 -3.18 -4.87 2.65
CA ILE A 81 -4.11 -3.82 2.20
C ILE A 81 -3.44 -2.91 1.16
N ALA A 82 -4.24 -2.18 0.39
CA ALA A 82 -3.77 -1.14 -0.53
C ALA A 82 -4.33 0.23 -0.10
N ASP A 83 -3.48 1.25 -0.08
CA ASP A 83 -3.85 2.63 0.24
C ASP A 83 -3.36 3.60 -0.84
N SER A 84 -4.31 4.34 -1.44
CA SER A 84 -4.06 5.37 -2.44
C SER A 84 -5.37 6.12 -2.74
N TYR A 85 -5.32 7.09 -3.65
CA TYR A 85 -6.51 7.65 -4.32
C TYR A 85 -7.10 6.65 -5.30
N ILE A 86 -7.59 5.52 -4.79
CA ILE A 86 -8.14 4.44 -5.62
C ILE A 86 -9.62 4.66 -5.93
N GLY A 87 -9.99 4.47 -7.19
CA GLY A 87 -11.39 4.49 -7.62
C GLY A 87 -12.07 3.15 -7.38
N LYS A 88 -13.34 3.18 -6.97
CA LYS A 88 -14.18 1.97 -6.93
C LYS A 88 -14.70 1.69 -8.33
N THR A 89 -14.40 0.50 -8.85
CA THR A 89 -14.91 0.03 -10.15
C THR A 89 -15.79 -1.20 -9.93
N GLU A 90 -16.72 -1.45 -10.85
CA GLU A 90 -17.39 -2.75 -10.94
C GLU A 90 -16.40 -3.81 -11.45
N GLN A 91 -16.71 -5.08 -11.18
CA GLN A 91 -16.03 -6.24 -11.76
C GLN A 91 -16.80 -6.74 -12.97
#